data_AF-A0A966WZ38-F1
#
_entry.id   AF-A0A966WZ38-F1
#
_cell.length_a   1.000
_cell.length_b   1.000
_cell.length_c   1.000
_cell.angle_alpha   90.00
_cell.angle_beta   90.00
_cell.angle_gamma   90.00
#
_symmetry.space_group_name_H-M   'P 1'
#
loop_
_entity.id
_entity.type
_entity.pdbx_description
1 polymer ?
#
loop_
_entity_poly.entity_id
_entity_poly.type
_entity_poly.pdbx_seq_one_letter_code
_entity_poly.pdbx_strand_id
1 'polypeptide(L)'
;RPAQEATGDLKASPRLLARSSFFQALINEDIVRTDKPLELQQGMSIMNSTGGGTFNNVQQSVTLTGQVRGRIEPSEQRGRN
;
A
#
# COMPACT_ATOMS: atom_id res chain seq x y z
N ARG A 1 16.56 -13.68 7.02
CA ARG A 1 16.86 -12.63 6.01
C ARG A 1 17.90 -11.69 6.61
N PRO A 2 18.90 -11.20 5.85
CA PRO A 2 19.83 -10.18 6.35
C PRO A 2 19.05 -8.93 6.78
N ALA A 3 19.57 -8.20 7.77
CA ALA A 3 19.00 -6.92 8.17
C ALA A 3 19.06 -5.98 6.97
N GLN A 4 17.90 -5.45 6.56
CA GLN A 4 17.86 -4.44 5.52
C GLN A 4 18.27 -3.12 6.17
N GLU A 5 19.35 -2.50 5.69
CA GLU A 5 19.78 -1.22 6.23
C GLU A 5 18.67 -0.19 6.06
N ALA A 6 18.27 0.44 7.16
CA ALA A 6 17.30 1.52 7.14
C ALA A 6 17.94 2.71 6.44
N THR A 7 17.59 2.94 5.17
CA THR A 7 17.89 4.21 4.49
C THR A 7 17.30 5.35 5.32
N GLY A 8 18.19 6.20 5.84
CA GLY A 8 17.89 7.24 6.83
C GLY A 8 16.88 8.31 6.40
N ASP A 9 16.40 9.05 7.40
CA ASP A 9 15.52 10.24 7.34
C ASP A 9 14.22 10.16 6.52
N LEU A 10 13.76 8.94 6.22
CA LEU A 10 12.41 8.75 5.70
C LEU A 10 11.39 9.09 6.78
N LYS A 11 10.86 10.31 6.70
CA LYS A 11 9.66 10.75 7.42
C LYS A 11 8.65 9.60 7.42
N ALA A 12 8.17 9.19 8.59
CA ALA A 12 7.30 8.03 8.74
C ALA A 12 6.15 8.11 7.72
N SER A 13 6.22 7.26 6.69
CA SER A 13 5.19 7.23 5.67
C SER A 13 3.89 6.77 6.32
N PRO A 14 2.72 7.37 5.98
CA PRO A 14 1.46 6.91 6.54
C PRO A 14 1.31 5.40 6.33
N ARG A 15 0.98 4.69 7.40
CA ARG A 15 0.82 3.23 7.36
C ARG A 15 -0.20 2.86 6.29
N LEU A 16 0.18 1.91 5.44
CA LEU A 16 -0.69 1.34 4.42
C LEU A 16 -1.44 0.16 5.02
N LEU A 17 -2.77 0.19 4.91
CA LEU A 17 -3.67 -0.86 5.37
C LEU A 17 -4.40 -1.43 4.16
N ALA A 18 -4.34 -2.74 4.00
CA ALA A 18 -5.00 -3.45 2.91
C ALA A 18 -6.03 -4.44 3.49
N ARG A 19 -7.25 -4.40 2.97
CA ARG A 19 -8.34 -5.30 3.36
C ARG A 19 -8.89 -6.02 2.13
N SER A 20 -8.83 -7.34 2.17
CA SER A 20 -9.39 -8.23 1.16
C SER A 20 -9.77 -9.56 1.83
N SER A 21 -10.58 -10.38 1.16
CA SER A 21 -10.98 -11.69 1.69
C SER A 21 -9.84 -12.72 1.64
N PHE A 22 -8.81 -12.48 0.84
CA PHE A 22 -7.68 -13.38 0.66
C PHE A 22 -6.43 -12.58 0.27
N PHE A 23 -5.26 -13.10 0.68
CA PHE A 23 -3.95 -12.62 0.22
C PHE A 23 -3.02 -13.81 -0.02
N GLN A 24 -2.19 -13.69 -1.04
CA GLN A 24 -1.02 -14.53 -1.25
C GLN A 24 0.24 -13.71 -0.92
N ALA A 25 1.07 -14.23 -0.03
CA ALA A 25 2.38 -13.67 0.28
C ALA A 25 3.48 -14.47 -0.44
N LEU A 26 4.23 -13.78 -1.29
CA LEU A 26 5.40 -14.29 -2.00
C LEU A 26 6.64 -13.78 -1.26
N ILE A 27 7.11 -14.59 -0.31
CA ILE A 27 8.11 -14.17 0.69
C ILE A 27 9.48 -13.90 0.06
N ASN A 28 9.86 -14.67 -0.96
CA ASN A 28 11.17 -14.52 -1.62
C ASN A 28 11.23 -13.23 -2.45
N GLU A 29 10.10 -12.86 -3.04
CA GLU A 29 9.94 -11.69 -3.90
C GLU A 29 9.58 -10.42 -3.10
N ASP A 30 9.25 -10.56 -1.81
CA ASP A 30 8.75 -9.49 -0.94
C ASP A 30 7.48 -8.82 -1.52
N ILE A 31 6.57 -9.67 -2.01
CA ILE A 31 5.31 -9.27 -2.63
C ILE A 31 4.13 -9.82 -1.84
N VAL A 32 3.13 -8.97 -1.61
CA VAL A 32 1.80 -9.38 -1.13
C VAL A 32 0.79 -9.05 -2.22
N ARG A 33 -0.04 -10.02 -2.62
CA ARG A 33 -1.01 -9.82 -3.70
C ARG A 33 -2.35 -10.46 -3.42
N THR A 34 -3.37 -9.98 -4.11
CA THR A 34 -4.70 -10.56 -4.11
C THR A 34 -5.35 -10.37 -5.48
N ASP A 35 -6.14 -11.35 -5.90
CA ASP A 35 -7.03 -11.32 -7.07
C ASP A 35 -8.48 -11.04 -6.67
N LYS A 36 -8.74 -10.79 -5.38
CA LYS A 36 -10.07 -10.50 -4.83
C LYS A 36 -10.23 -8.99 -4.66
N PRO A 37 -11.48 -8.47 -4.58
CA PRO A 37 -11.71 -7.07 -4.28
C PRO A 37 -10.89 -6.59 -3.08
N LEU A 38 -10.29 -5.41 -3.22
CA LEU A 38 -9.32 -4.87 -2.28
C LEU A 38 -9.65 -3.43 -1.95
N GLU A 39 -9.75 -3.14 -0.65
CA GLU A 39 -9.72 -1.79 -0.09
C GLU A 39 -8.31 -1.49 0.42
N LEU A 40 -7.79 -0.34 0.03
CA LEU A 40 -6.48 0.18 0.39
C LEU A 40 -6.67 1.51 1.09
N GLN A 41 -6.13 1.63 2.31
CA GLN A 41 -6.15 2.87 3.08
C GLN A 41 -4.73 3.36 3.35
N GLN A 42 -4.51 4.65 3.15
CA GLN A 42 -3.28 5.36 3.49
C GLN A 42 -3.63 6.70 4.15
N GLY A 43 -3.51 6.77 5.48
CA GLY A 43 -4.01 7.92 6.23
C GLY A 43 -5.53 8.06 6.07
N MET A 44 -5.99 9.22 5.60
CA MET A 44 -7.40 9.51 5.29
C MET A 44 -7.82 9.11 3.87
N SER A 45 -6.86 8.77 3.01
CA SER A 45 -7.11 8.33 1.64
C SER A 45 -7.57 6.87 1.63
N ILE A 46 -8.59 6.57 0.82
CA ILE A 46 -9.16 5.22 0.65
C ILE A 46 -9.35 4.95 -0.84
N MET A 47 -8.85 3.80 -1.29
CA MET A 47 -9.00 3.30 -2.65
C MET A 47 -9.65 1.91 -2.61
N ASN A 48 -10.61 1.67 -3.49
CA ASN A 48 -11.28 0.38 -3.68
C ASN A 48 -10.99 -0.13 -5.10
N SER A 49 -10.75 -1.42 -5.22
CA SER A 49 -10.50 -2.09 -6.50
C SER A 49 -11.31 -3.37 -6.61
N THR A 50 -11.84 -3.66 -7.80
CA THR A 50 -12.61 -4.88 -8.05
C THR A 50 -11.74 -6.08 -8.43
N GLY A 51 -10.56 -5.84 -9.01
CA GLY A 51 -9.65 -6.90 -9.49
C GLY A 51 -8.54 -7.28 -8.50
N GLY A 52 -8.45 -6.59 -7.37
CA GLY A 52 -7.41 -6.79 -6.37
C GLY A 52 -6.19 -5.93 -6.60
N GLY A 53 -5.02 -6.40 -6.15
CA GLY A 53 -3.81 -5.60 -6.20
C GLY A 53 -2.55 -6.34 -5.79
N THR A 54 -1.41 -5.69 -6.06
CA THR A 54 -0.07 -6.16 -5.74
C THR A 54 0.66 -5.07 -4.98
N PHE A 55 1.21 -5.42 -3.82
CA PHE A 55 2.14 -4.63 -3.06
C PHE A 55 3.55 -5.20 -3.24
N ASN A 56 4.44 -4.41 -3.81
CA ASN A 56 5.86 -4.74 -3.95
C ASN A 56 6.64 -3.91 -2.93
N ASN A 57 7.13 -4.58 -1.89
CA ASN A 57 7.84 -3.90 -0.81
C ASN A 57 9.28 -3.50 -1.21
N VAL A 58 9.91 -4.21 -2.16
CA VAL A 58 11.24 -3.83 -2.70
C VAL A 58 11.17 -2.46 -3.39
N GLN A 59 10.13 -2.24 -4.17
CA GLN A 59 9.92 -1.00 -4.93
C GLN A 59 9.06 0.03 -4.16
N GLN A 60 8.57 -0.33 -2.97
CA GLN A 60 7.61 0.45 -2.20
C GLN A 60 6.40 0.93 -3.03
N SER A 61 5.87 0.04 -3.87
CA SER A 61 4.83 0.37 -4.84
C SER A 61 3.58 -0.48 -4.65
N VAL A 62 2.42 0.10 -5.02
CA VAL A 62 1.12 -0.57 -5.02
C VAL A 62 0.50 -0.43 -6.39
N THR A 63 0.02 -1.54 -6.94
CA THR A 63 -0.80 -1.56 -8.16
C THR A 63 -2.17 -2.13 -7.84
N LEU A 64 -3.23 -1.43 -8.22
CA LEU A 64 -4.62 -1.88 -8.12
C LEU A 64 -5.13 -2.24 -9.52
N THR A 65 -5.98 -3.25 -9.63
CA THR A 65 -6.49 -3.73 -10.92
C THR A 65 -8.02 -3.79 -10.97
N GLY A 66 -8.58 -3.86 -12.19
CA GLY A 66 -10.02 -3.80 -12.41
C GLY A 66 -10.57 -2.38 -12.35
N GLN A 67 -11.80 -2.22 -11.87
CA GLN A 67 -12.37 -0.89 -11.63
C GLN A 67 -11.81 -0.35 -10.32
N VAL A 68 -11.12 0.78 -10.38
CA VAL A 68 -10.52 1.44 -9.22
C VAL A 68 -11.26 2.75 -8.95
N ARG A 69 -11.70 2.96 -7.71
CA ARG A 69 -12.40 4.18 -7.26
C ARG A 69 -11.96 4.53 -5.86
N GLY A 70 -11.92 5.80 -5.52
CA GLY A 70 -11.51 6.20 -4.19
C GLY A 70 -11.47 7.70 -4.01
N ARG A 71 -10.96 8.09 -2.85
CA ARG A 71 -10.74 9.48 -2.45
C ARG A 71 -9.31 9.61 -1.95
N ILE A 72 -8.58 10.56 -2.53
CA ILE A 72 -7.24 10.92 -2.10
C ILE A 72 -7.37 12.20 -1.29
N GLU A 73 -7.02 12.11 -0.02
CA GLU A 73 -6.94 13.26 0.87
C GLU A 73 -5.52 13.81 0.89
N PRO A 74 -5.34 15.14 0.97
CA PRO A 74 -4.03 15.72 1.22
C PRO A 74 -3.44 15.12 2.49
N SER A 75 -2.16 14.78 2.47
CA SER A 75 -1.45 14.54 3.72
C SER A 75 -1.49 15.86 4.52
N GLU A 76 -1.77 15.80 5.84
CA GLU A 76 -1.81 16.98 6.74
C GLU A 76 -0.45 17.69 6.90
N GLN A 77 0.43 17.59 5.89
CA GLN A 77 1.81 18.05 5.96
C GLN A 77 2.02 19.47 5.43
N ARG A 78 0.96 20.21 5.06
CA ARG A 78 1.09 21.59 4.58
C ARG A 78 0.29 22.53 5.49
N GLY A 79 0.88 22.90 6.64
CA GLY A 79 0.32 23.95 7.48
C GLY A 79 0.68 23.92 8.96
N ARG A 80 1.96 23.78 9.32
CA ARG A 80 2.51 24.32 10.59
C ARG A 80 3.95 24.73 10.33
N ASN A 81 4.13 26.00 9.99
CA ASN A 81 5.25 26.89 10.26
C ASN A 81 4.89 28.26 9.68
#